data_AF-Q1I7H7-F1
#
_entry.id   AF-Q1I7H7-F1
#
_cell.length_a   1.000
_cell.length_b   1.000
_cell.length_c   1.000
_cell.angle_alpha   90.00
_cell.angle_beta   90.00
_cell.angle_gamma   90.00
#
_symmetry.space_group_name_H-M   'P 1'
#
loop_
_entity.id
_entity.type
_entity.pdbx_description
1 polymer ?
#
loop_
_entity_poly.entity_id
_entity_poly.type
_entity_poly.pdbx_seq_one_letter_code
_entity_poly.pdbx_strand_id
1 'polypeptide(L)'
;MRFGPTFLAVSVFLILFVAFILWLKIAVNVDFPFLGFANVTQLGYMGQIGDFFGGVLNPLLSFMALIAVLFTIKMQSKELKEAKEETRIANRIQDKQTAVFERQNFESVLFRLLDVHGRLAERMRARNKGEGDLFKIVVDGVLDLVNESEAALKVKRSDLLGFDSWVEHRAQQERLNADGLGKLIESVKIVIGNDCKILLSQYFRNMYQILKLIDNFKLEVHEEGSEKGKKSKRQLRMEYFQRRQYCNILRAQISDDELKVLYFNCLMRDGHGLKYYVEKYSLLKHMDKGGFLQVSWEWSATYMETAYSDYEQISDFQIREFQKARSSSNFTHMFPHH
;
A
#
# COMPACT_ATOMS: atom_id res chain seq x y z
N MET A 1 -2.76 0.09 50.44
CA MET A 1 -3.37 -0.05 51.78
C MET A 1 -4.80 0.51 51.74
N ARG A 2 -5.81 -0.31 52.07
CA ARG A 2 -7.23 0.09 52.04
C ARG A 2 -7.61 0.73 53.39
N PHE A 3 -7.21 1.99 53.62
CA PHE A 3 -7.51 2.71 54.88
C PHE A 3 -8.95 3.24 54.96
N GLY A 4 -9.65 3.36 53.84
CA GLY A 4 -11.00 3.96 53.79
C GLY A 4 -12.06 3.22 54.63
N PRO A 5 -12.26 1.90 54.48
CA PRO A 5 -13.35 1.19 55.15
C PRO A 5 -13.17 1.08 56.67
N THR A 6 -11.94 0.87 57.13
CA THR A 6 -11.63 0.73 58.56
C THR A 6 -11.74 2.07 59.28
N PHE A 7 -11.28 3.16 58.66
CA PHE A 7 -11.39 4.50 59.23
C PHE A 7 -12.85 4.96 59.36
N LEU A 8 -13.68 4.64 58.35
CA LEU A 8 -15.11 4.96 58.37
C LEU A 8 -15.84 4.15 59.44
N ALA A 9 -15.58 2.85 59.55
CA ALA A 9 -16.20 2.00 60.58
C ALA A 9 -15.86 2.45 62.01
N VAL A 10 -14.61 2.82 62.26
CA VAL A 10 -14.17 3.34 63.56
C VAL A 10 -14.85 4.68 63.87
N SER A 11 -14.93 5.59 62.89
CA SER A 11 -15.57 6.90 63.08
C SER A 11 -17.06 6.76 63.39
N VAL A 12 -17.78 5.90 62.67
CA VAL A 12 -19.22 5.63 62.89
C VAL A 12 -19.46 5.00 64.26
N PHE A 13 -18.65 4.02 64.65
CA PHE A 13 -18.75 3.39 65.97
C PHE A 13 -18.57 4.42 67.10
N LEU A 14 -17.58 5.31 66.96
CA LEU A 14 -17.27 6.34 67.96
C LEU A 14 -18.43 7.35 68.11
N ILE A 15 -19.04 7.77 67.00
CA ILE A 15 -20.22 8.64 67.01
C ILE A 15 -21.41 7.95 67.69
N LEU A 16 -21.71 6.71 67.32
CA LEU A 16 -22.81 5.94 67.92
C LEU A 16 -22.58 5.66 69.41
N PHE A 17 -21.33 5.40 69.80
CA PHE A 17 -20.96 5.19 71.19
C PHE A 17 -21.17 6.44 72.05
N VAL A 18 -20.76 7.61 71.56
CA VAL A 18 -21.01 8.90 72.24
C VAL A 18 -22.51 9.19 72.31
N ALA A 19 -23.25 8.98 71.21
CA ALA A 19 -24.71 9.15 71.19
C ALA A 19 -25.43 8.20 72.17
N PHE A 20 -24.97 6.96 72.29
CA PHE A 20 -25.50 5.97 73.23
C PHE A 20 -25.25 6.36 74.69
N ILE A 21 -24.06 6.85 75.02
CA ILE A 21 -23.74 7.36 76.37
C ILE A 21 -24.64 8.55 76.73
N LEU A 22 -24.84 9.49 75.79
CA LEU A 22 -25.74 10.63 75.99
C LEU A 22 -27.19 10.19 76.18
N TRP A 23 -27.66 9.21 75.39
CA TRP A 23 -29.00 8.65 75.53
C TRP A 23 -29.19 7.95 76.89
N LEU A 24 -28.25 7.11 77.32
CA LEU A 24 -28.30 6.45 78.64
C LEU A 24 -28.36 7.46 79.79
N LYS A 25 -27.62 8.57 79.68
CA LYS A 25 -27.64 9.63 80.68
C LYS A 25 -28.99 10.34 80.74
N ILE A 26 -29.63 10.64 79.60
CA ILE A 26 -30.92 11.35 79.55
C ILE A 26 -32.10 10.44 79.91
N ALA A 27 -32.12 9.20 79.41
CA ALA A 27 -33.28 8.31 79.55
C ALA A 27 -33.30 7.52 80.86
N VAL A 28 -32.14 7.13 81.40
CA VAL A 28 -32.01 6.23 82.55
C VAL A 28 -31.33 6.93 83.74
N ASN A 29 -30.86 8.16 83.57
CA ASN A 29 -30.20 8.98 84.59
C ASN A 29 -28.98 8.33 85.26
N VAL A 30 -28.21 7.56 84.49
CA VAL A 30 -26.97 6.92 84.96
C VAL A 30 -25.84 7.95 85.02
N ASP A 31 -25.26 8.17 86.19
CA ASP A 31 -24.08 9.03 86.36
C ASP A 31 -22.79 8.30 86.00
N PHE A 32 -22.01 8.85 85.06
CA PHE A 32 -20.69 8.33 84.70
C PHE A 32 -19.58 9.11 85.43
N PRO A 33 -18.52 8.45 85.91
CA PRO A 33 -17.52 9.05 86.82
C PRO A 33 -16.69 10.21 86.24
N PHE A 34 -16.74 10.44 84.92
CA PHE A 34 -16.08 11.56 84.24
C PHE A 34 -17.07 12.57 83.61
N LEU A 35 -18.38 12.36 83.77
CA LEU A 35 -19.48 13.10 83.11
C LEU A 35 -20.63 13.39 84.11
N GLY A 36 -20.28 13.69 85.36
CA GLY A 36 -21.25 14.05 86.41
C GLY A 36 -21.70 15.51 86.28
N PHE A 37 -22.89 15.74 85.71
CA PHE A 37 -23.53 17.06 85.69
C PHE A 37 -24.55 17.14 86.82
N ALA A 38 -24.25 17.93 87.87
CA ALA A 38 -25.15 18.06 89.02
C ALA A 38 -26.24 19.12 88.82
N ASN A 39 -26.07 20.06 87.88
CA ASN A 39 -27.01 21.18 87.66
C ASN A 39 -27.15 21.56 86.18
N VAL A 40 -28.36 21.95 85.76
CA VAL A 40 -28.71 22.41 84.40
C VAL A 40 -27.80 23.57 83.92
N THR A 41 -27.30 24.39 84.86
CA THR A 41 -26.38 25.51 84.58
C THR A 41 -24.97 25.07 84.15
N GLN A 42 -24.44 23.95 84.67
CA GLN A 42 -23.15 23.41 84.24
C GLN A 42 -23.22 22.81 82.83
N LEU A 43 -24.38 22.22 82.48
CA LEU A 43 -24.65 21.73 81.14
C LEU A 43 -24.68 22.88 80.12
N GLY A 44 -25.19 24.05 80.50
CA GLY A 44 -25.16 25.26 79.67
C GLY A 44 -23.75 25.78 79.38
N TYR A 45 -22.83 25.75 80.35
CA TYR A 45 -21.43 26.15 80.15
C TYR A 45 -20.68 25.18 79.22
N MET A 46 -20.88 23.87 79.37
CA MET A 46 -20.34 22.88 78.43
C MET A 46 -20.97 22.99 77.04
N GLY A 47 -22.26 23.35 76.95
CA GLY A 47 -22.93 23.70 75.71
C GLY A 47 -22.26 24.89 75.01
N GLN A 48 -21.98 25.98 75.73
CA GLN A 48 -21.28 27.16 75.17
C GLN A 48 -19.85 26.86 74.69
N ILE A 49 -19.12 25.99 75.41
CA ILE A 49 -17.80 25.51 74.94
C ILE A 49 -17.96 24.68 73.67
N GLY A 50 -18.95 23.76 73.64
CA GLY A 50 -19.32 23.00 72.46
C GLY A 50 -19.70 23.89 71.27
N ASP A 51 -20.44 24.97 71.51
CA ASP A 51 -20.85 25.95 70.51
C ASP A 51 -19.67 26.79 70.00
N PHE A 52 -18.70 27.13 70.86
CA PHE A 52 -17.47 27.81 70.45
C PHE A 52 -16.60 26.91 69.56
N PHE A 53 -16.36 25.66 69.99
CA PHE A 53 -15.61 24.70 69.19
C PHE A 53 -16.37 24.35 67.91
N GLY A 54 -17.67 24.08 67.97
CA GLY A 54 -18.50 23.81 66.79
C GLY A 54 -18.53 24.99 65.83
N GLY A 55 -18.65 26.22 66.35
CA GLY A 55 -18.69 27.46 65.57
C GLY A 55 -17.38 27.81 64.87
N VAL A 56 -16.23 27.42 65.41
CA VAL A 56 -14.91 27.66 64.80
C VAL A 56 -14.43 26.45 63.97
N LEU A 57 -14.61 25.24 64.50
CA LEU A 57 -14.12 24.01 63.89
C LEU A 57 -14.91 23.65 62.62
N ASN A 58 -16.24 23.84 62.58
CA ASN A 58 -17.01 23.53 61.36
C ASN A 58 -16.57 24.39 60.16
N PRO A 59 -16.48 25.73 60.26
CA PRO A 59 -15.98 26.55 59.16
C PRO A 59 -14.54 26.21 58.77
N LEU A 60 -13.65 25.94 59.75
CA LEU A 60 -12.27 25.56 59.48
C LEU A 60 -12.16 24.23 58.73
N LEU A 61 -12.86 23.20 59.19
CA LEU A 61 -12.90 21.89 58.54
C LEU A 61 -13.58 21.96 57.17
N SER A 62 -14.64 22.76 57.03
CA SER A 62 -15.31 22.99 55.74
C SER A 62 -14.37 23.66 54.73
N PHE A 63 -13.56 24.63 55.18
CA PHE A 63 -12.56 25.28 54.35
C PHE A 63 -11.43 24.32 53.95
N MET A 64 -10.93 23.50 54.88
CA MET A 64 -9.95 22.46 54.58
C MET A 64 -10.50 21.41 53.59
N ALA A 65 -11.75 21.00 53.75
CA ALA A 65 -12.42 20.09 52.83
C ALA A 65 -12.54 20.71 51.42
N LEU A 66 -12.90 21.99 51.33
CA LEU A 66 -12.94 22.71 50.05
C LEU A 66 -11.55 22.73 49.38
N ILE A 67 -10.48 23.03 50.13
CA ILE A 67 -9.11 22.99 49.61
C ILE A 67 -8.74 21.59 49.11
N ALA A 68 -9.06 20.55 49.89
CA ALA A 68 -8.79 19.16 49.52
C ALA A 68 -9.52 18.77 48.22
N VAL A 69 -10.76 19.20 48.04
CA VAL A 69 -11.53 19.00 46.80
C VAL A 69 -10.89 19.76 45.63
N LEU A 70 -10.51 21.03 45.81
CA LEU A 70 -9.84 21.81 44.77
C LEU A 70 -8.51 21.17 44.33
N PHE A 71 -7.72 20.66 45.29
CA PHE A 71 -6.50 19.91 44.99
C PHE A 71 -6.79 18.63 44.21
N THR A 72 -7.83 17.89 44.61
CA THR A 72 -8.27 16.66 43.93
C THR A 72 -8.69 16.95 42.48
N ILE A 73 -9.50 17.99 42.25
CA ILE A 73 -9.93 18.40 40.90
C ILE A 73 -8.72 18.77 40.05
N LYS A 74 -7.74 19.48 40.61
CA LYS A 74 -6.50 19.82 39.90
C LYS A 74 -5.70 18.57 39.50
N MET A 75 -5.58 17.60 40.40
CA MET A 75 -4.91 16.33 40.14
C MET A 75 -5.62 15.53 39.05
N GLN A 76 -6.95 15.36 39.16
CA GLN A 76 -7.78 14.70 38.15
C GLN A 76 -7.70 15.38 36.78
N SER A 77 -7.65 16.71 36.75
CA SER A 77 -7.51 17.47 35.50
C SER A 77 -6.16 17.22 34.82
N LYS A 78 -5.10 17.05 35.62
CA LYS A 78 -3.76 16.70 35.12
C LYS A 78 -3.75 15.27 34.56
N GLU A 79 -4.26 14.30 35.30
CA GLU A 79 -4.37 12.89 34.86
C GLU A 79 -5.18 12.77 33.56
N LEU A 80 -6.31 13.49 33.45
CA LEU A 80 -7.12 13.49 32.24
C LEU A 80 -6.37 14.07 31.03
N LYS A 81 -5.53 15.09 31.24
CA LYS A 81 -4.71 15.68 30.19
C LYS A 81 -3.65 14.69 29.71
N GLU A 82 -2.98 14.01 30.64
CA GLU A 82 -1.97 12.98 30.35
C GLU A 82 -2.60 11.79 29.62
N ALA A 83 -3.74 11.28 30.11
CA ALA A 83 -4.48 10.18 29.47
C ALA A 83 -4.94 10.53 28.03
N LYS A 84 -5.39 11.77 27.80
CA LYS A 84 -5.74 12.26 26.46
C LYS A 84 -4.52 12.29 25.54
N GLU A 85 -3.36 12.69 26.05
CA GLU A 85 -2.14 12.72 25.25
C GLU A 85 -1.61 11.32 24.95
N GLU A 86 -1.63 10.41 25.92
CA GLU A 86 -1.32 8.99 25.70
C GLU A 86 -2.23 8.37 24.64
N THR A 87 -3.53 8.65 24.70
CA THR A 87 -4.49 8.18 23.69
C THR A 87 -4.16 8.73 22.30
N ARG A 88 -3.78 10.00 22.19
CA ARG A 88 -3.37 10.60 20.91
C ARG A 88 -2.12 9.94 20.35
N ILE A 89 -1.13 9.66 21.21
CA ILE A 89 0.09 8.97 20.81
C ILE A 89 -0.23 7.53 20.38
N ALA A 90 -1.06 6.82 21.13
CA ALA A 90 -1.51 5.46 20.81
C ALA A 90 -2.23 5.40 19.46
N ASN A 91 -3.16 6.33 19.19
CA ASN A 91 -3.84 6.43 17.89
C ASN A 91 -2.85 6.64 16.74
N ARG A 92 -1.89 7.56 16.90
CA ARG A 92 -0.84 7.79 15.88
C ARG A 92 0.04 6.56 15.63
N ILE A 93 0.35 5.79 16.68
CA ILE A 93 1.10 4.54 16.56
C ILE A 93 0.25 3.50 15.82
N GLN A 94 -1.04 3.39 16.16
CA GLN A 94 -1.97 2.47 15.52
C GLN A 94 -2.14 2.77 14.03
N ASP A 95 -2.23 4.04 13.63
CA ASP A 95 -2.29 4.43 12.22
C ASP A 95 -1.04 3.97 11.46
N LYS A 96 0.16 4.21 12.04
CA LYS A 96 1.43 3.75 11.47
C LYS A 96 1.51 2.22 11.39
N GLN A 97 1.04 1.51 12.41
CA GLN A 97 1.00 0.05 12.42
C GLN A 97 0.06 -0.50 11.34
N THR A 98 -1.09 0.15 11.14
CA THR A 98 -2.05 -0.23 10.09
C THR A 98 -1.40 -0.12 8.71
N ALA A 99 -0.71 0.99 8.42
CA ALA A 99 0.01 1.18 7.16
C ALA A 99 1.12 0.12 6.94
N VAL A 100 1.88 -0.22 7.98
CA VAL A 100 2.90 -1.28 7.94
C VAL A 100 2.25 -2.64 7.68
N PHE A 101 1.15 -2.94 8.36
CA PHE A 101 0.41 -4.19 8.21
C PHE A 101 -0.18 -4.33 6.80
N GLU A 102 -0.79 -3.28 6.26
CA GLU A 102 -1.30 -3.28 4.88
C GLU A 102 -0.19 -3.54 3.85
N ARG A 103 0.98 -2.92 4.06
CA ARG A 103 2.16 -3.17 3.23
C ARG A 103 2.64 -4.61 3.31
N GLN A 104 2.75 -5.17 4.52
CA GLN A 104 3.14 -6.57 4.71
C GLN A 104 2.15 -7.54 4.07
N ASN A 105 0.85 -7.28 4.20
CA ASN A 105 -0.20 -8.09 3.57
C ASN A 105 -0.08 -8.04 2.04
N PHE A 106 0.09 -6.84 1.47
CA PHE A 106 0.35 -6.67 0.04
C PHE A 106 1.60 -7.42 -0.42
N GLU A 107 2.74 -7.25 0.27
CA GLU A 107 4.00 -7.92 -0.06
C GLU A 107 3.84 -9.44 0.00
N SER A 108 3.15 -9.97 1.02
CA SER A 108 2.83 -11.39 1.14
C SER A 108 2.01 -11.92 -0.05
N VAL A 109 0.94 -11.22 -0.45
CA VAL A 109 0.14 -11.60 -1.63
C VAL A 109 0.96 -11.50 -2.92
N LEU A 110 1.77 -10.45 -3.06
CA LEU A 110 2.65 -10.24 -4.20
C LEU A 110 3.66 -11.38 -4.34
N PHE A 111 4.39 -11.72 -3.27
CA PHE A 111 5.39 -12.79 -3.32
C PHE A 111 4.76 -14.15 -3.58
N ARG A 112 3.57 -14.43 -3.05
CA ARG A 112 2.82 -15.65 -3.41
C ARG A 112 2.49 -15.71 -4.90
N LEU A 113 2.10 -14.58 -5.51
CA LEU A 113 1.84 -14.53 -6.95
C LEU A 113 3.14 -14.66 -7.76
N LEU A 114 4.25 -14.09 -7.30
CA LEU A 114 5.57 -14.28 -7.92
C LEU A 114 6.01 -15.75 -7.86
N ASP A 115 5.77 -16.44 -6.76
CA ASP A 115 6.04 -17.89 -6.66
C ASP A 115 5.19 -18.69 -7.64
N VAL A 116 3.91 -18.32 -7.80
CA VAL A 116 3.04 -18.91 -8.84
C VAL A 116 3.61 -18.61 -10.23
N HIS A 117 4.06 -17.39 -10.47
CA HIS A 117 4.65 -16.96 -11.74
C HIS A 117 5.89 -17.77 -12.10
N GLY A 118 6.83 -17.92 -11.16
CA GLY A 118 8.02 -18.74 -11.31
C GLY A 118 7.67 -20.20 -11.61
N ARG A 119 6.67 -20.78 -10.93
CA ARG A 119 6.20 -22.14 -11.26
C ARG A 119 5.59 -22.25 -12.66
N LEU A 120 4.90 -21.22 -13.15
CA LEU A 120 4.40 -21.20 -14.53
C LEU A 120 5.55 -21.10 -15.54
N ALA A 121 6.57 -20.29 -15.25
CA ALA A 121 7.79 -20.22 -16.06
C ALA A 121 8.49 -21.58 -16.13
N GLU A 122 8.72 -22.22 -14.98
CA GLU A 122 9.33 -23.55 -14.90
C GLU A 122 8.55 -24.62 -15.67
N ARG A 123 7.21 -24.59 -15.62
CA ARG A 123 6.38 -25.51 -16.41
C ARG A 123 6.57 -25.34 -17.91
N MET A 124 6.79 -24.12 -18.37
CA MET A 124 7.05 -23.86 -19.79
C MET A 124 8.47 -24.28 -20.18
N ARG A 125 9.47 -23.99 -19.34
CA ARG A 125 10.86 -24.42 -19.53
C ARG A 125 11.00 -25.94 -19.55
N ALA A 126 10.27 -26.65 -18.69
CA ALA A 126 10.34 -28.10 -18.52
C ALA A 126 9.41 -28.90 -19.43
N ARG A 127 8.62 -28.25 -20.30
CA ARG A 127 7.54 -28.88 -21.08
C ARG A 127 8.06 -30.03 -21.94
N ASN A 128 9.18 -29.84 -22.64
CA ASN A 128 9.72 -30.85 -23.53
C ASN A 128 11.06 -31.36 -23.00
N LYS A 129 11.01 -32.49 -22.25
CA LYS A 129 12.20 -33.26 -21.91
C LYS A 129 12.85 -33.78 -23.21
N GLY A 130 13.74 -32.97 -23.80
CA GLY A 130 14.50 -33.31 -25.02
C GLY A 130 14.57 -32.19 -26.07
N GLU A 131 13.63 -31.23 -26.12
CA GLU A 131 13.57 -30.21 -27.19
C GLU A 131 13.94 -28.78 -26.72
N GLY A 132 14.14 -28.57 -25.41
CA GLY A 132 14.59 -27.29 -24.87
C GLY A 132 13.48 -26.42 -24.28
N ASP A 133 13.86 -25.19 -23.91
CA ASP A 133 13.00 -24.19 -23.28
C ASP A 133 11.90 -23.70 -24.26
N LEU A 134 10.63 -23.80 -23.88
CA LEU A 134 9.49 -23.35 -24.71
C LEU A 134 9.62 -21.88 -25.12
N PHE A 135 10.13 -21.00 -24.24
CA PHE A 135 10.29 -19.60 -24.59
C PHE A 135 11.26 -19.43 -25.74
N LYS A 136 12.38 -20.15 -25.68
CA LYS A 136 13.38 -20.16 -26.75
C LYS A 136 12.82 -20.72 -28.05
N ILE A 137 12.06 -21.83 -28.00
CA ILE A 137 11.42 -22.43 -29.18
C ILE A 137 10.48 -21.42 -29.85
N VAL A 138 9.69 -20.66 -29.08
CA VAL A 138 8.81 -19.63 -29.62
C VAL A 138 9.61 -18.49 -30.24
N VAL A 139 10.68 -18.03 -29.59
CA VAL A 139 11.55 -16.98 -30.13
C VAL A 139 12.19 -17.41 -31.44
N ASP A 140 12.87 -18.56 -31.44
CA ASP A 140 13.57 -19.09 -32.60
C ASP A 140 12.57 -19.32 -33.75
N GLY A 141 11.41 -19.94 -33.48
CA GLY A 141 10.38 -20.17 -34.50
C GLY A 141 9.79 -18.89 -35.10
N VAL A 142 9.62 -17.82 -34.30
CA VAL A 142 9.15 -16.52 -34.83
C VAL A 142 10.24 -15.89 -35.70
N LEU A 143 11.49 -15.90 -35.24
CA LEU A 143 12.60 -15.31 -35.98
C LEU A 143 12.87 -16.06 -37.29
N ASP A 144 12.78 -17.39 -37.29
CA ASP A 144 12.96 -18.22 -38.47
C ASP A 144 11.91 -17.89 -39.54
N LEU A 145 10.63 -17.82 -39.18
CA LEU A 145 9.55 -17.45 -40.13
C LEU A 145 9.72 -16.03 -40.70
N VAL A 146 10.13 -15.07 -39.86
CA VAL A 146 10.42 -13.70 -40.30
C VAL A 146 11.58 -13.71 -41.30
N ASN A 147 12.66 -14.42 -41.00
CA ASN A 147 13.87 -14.47 -41.82
C ASN A 147 13.65 -15.24 -43.14
N GLU A 148 12.90 -16.35 -43.13
CA GLU A 148 12.54 -17.10 -44.35
C GLU A 148 11.72 -16.22 -45.31
N SER A 149 10.77 -15.44 -44.77
CA SER A 149 10.01 -14.46 -45.55
C SER A 149 10.91 -13.42 -46.21
N GLU A 150 11.94 -12.94 -45.51
CA GLU A 150 12.92 -12.01 -46.08
C GLU A 150 13.82 -12.64 -47.15
N ALA A 151 14.27 -13.88 -46.92
CA ALA A 151 15.13 -14.60 -47.86
C ALA A 151 14.40 -14.86 -49.20
N ALA A 152 13.13 -15.28 -49.15
CA ALA A 152 12.29 -15.46 -50.33
C ALA A 152 12.09 -14.16 -51.14
N LEU A 153 12.07 -13.01 -50.46
CA LEU A 153 12.01 -11.69 -51.11
C LEU A 153 13.34 -11.28 -51.73
N LYS A 154 14.47 -11.59 -51.10
CA LYS A 154 15.82 -11.34 -51.65
C LYS A 154 16.08 -12.16 -52.90
N VAL A 155 15.64 -13.41 -52.96
CA VAL A 155 15.73 -14.28 -54.16
C VAL A 155 14.88 -13.72 -55.31
N LYS A 156 13.63 -13.30 -55.06
CA LYS A 156 12.82 -12.63 -56.11
C LYS A 156 13.43 -11.31 -56.61
N ARG A 157 14.22 -10.63 -55.76
CA ARG A 157 14.86 -9.36 -56.07
C ARG A 157 16.10 -9.50 -56.97
N SER A 158 16.84 -10.60 -56.86
CA SER A 158 18.01 -10.84 -57.74
C SER A 158 17.60 -11.10 -59.18
N ASP A 159 16.40 -11.66 -59.40
CA ASP A 159 15.88 -11.97 -60.74
C ASP A 159 15.34 -10.73 -61.48
N LEU A 160 15.27 -9.58 -60.81
CA LEU A 160 14.64 -8.34 -61.31
C LEU A 160 15.63 -7.20 -61.62
N LEU A 161 16.94 -7.45 -61.69
CA LEU A 161 17.93 -6.42 -61.98
C LEU A 161 18.01 -6.07 -63.48
N GLY A 162 17.03 -5.27 -63.94
CA GLY A 162 17.07 -4.45 -65.16
C GLY A 162 16.67 -3.01 -64.80
N PHE A 163 17.51 -2.04 -65.18
CA PHE A 163 17.54 -0.66 -64.68
C PHE A 163 16.40 0.23 -65.25
N ASP A 164 16.08 1.33 -64.55
CA ASP A 164 15.17 2.47 -64.86
C ASP A 164 13.80 2.61 -64.14
N SER A 165 13.73 2.31 -62.84
CA SER A 165 12.54 2.61 -62.02
C SER A 165 12.82 3.35 -60.71
N TRP A 166 13.99 3.97 -60.51
CA TRP A 166 14.46 4.42 -59.18
C TRP A 166 13.52 5.32 -58.34
N VAL A 167 12.58 6.06 -58.95
CA VAL A 167 11.62 6.93 -58.23
C VAL A 167 10.29 6.21 -57.94
N GLU A 168 9.76 5.42 -58.87
CA GLU A 168 8.59 4.56 -58.65
C GLU A 168 8.94 3.36 -57.76
N HIS A 169 10.17 2.87 -57.85
CA HIS A 169 10.71 1.75 -57.06
C HIS A 169 10.96 2.13 -55.61
N ARG A 170 11.15 3.42 -55.27
CA ARG A 170 11.23 3.88 -53.87
C ARG A 170 9.84 3.95 -53.22
N ALA A 171 8.83 4.45 -53.94
CA ALA A 171 7.44 4.47 -53.49
C ALA A 171 6.81 3.06 -53.47
N GLN A 172 7.21 2.18 -54.39
CA GLN A 172 6.84 0.77 -54.40
C GLN A 172 7.64 -0.04 -53.38
N GLN A 173 8.88 0.35 -53.03
CA GLN A 173 9.62 -0.18 -51.89
C GLN A 173 8.97 0.20 -50.55
N GLU A 174 8.46 1.42 -50.37
CA GLU A 174 7.69 1.78 -49.16
C GLU A 174 6.39 0.97 -49.03
N ARG A 175 5.77 0.57 -50.15
CA ARG A 175 4.59 -0.32 -50.20
C ARG A 175 4.90 -1.81 -50.10
N LEU A 176 6.10 -2.25 -50.48
CA LEU A 176 6.57 -3.65 -50.35
C LEU A 176 7.26 -3.91 -49.00
N ASN A 177 7.78 -2.86 -48.37
CA ASN A 177 8.15 -2.82 -46.95
C ASN A 177 6.90 -2.78 -46.04
N ALA A 178 5.70 -2.59 -46.60
CA ALA A 178 4.44 -2.39 -45.88
C ALA A 178 3.81 -3.67 -45.31
N ASP A 179 4.60 -4.52 -44.62
CA ASP A 179 4.31 -4.77 -43.19
C ASP A 179 5.41 -5.63 -42.55
N GLY A 180 6.63 -5.13 -42.34
CA GLY A 180 7.63 -5.84 -41.51
C GLY A 180 7.08 -6.18 -40.11
N LEU A 181 6.24 -5.30 -39.58
CA LEU A 181 5.47 -5.50 -38.36
C LEU A 181 4.35 -6.53 -38.54
N GLY A 182 3.60 -6.49 -39.64
CA GLY A 182 2.55 -7.47 -39.94
C GLY A 182 3.07 -8.87 -40.16
N LYS A 183 4.24 -9.02 -40.79
CA LYS A 183 4.94 -10.30 -40.90
C LYS A 183 5.32 -10.83 -39.52
N LEU A 184 5.84 -9.96 -38.66
CA LEU A 184 6.13 -10.33 -37.28
C LEU A 184 4.84 -10.77 -36.56
N ILE A 185 3.78 -9.97 -36.63
CA ILE A 185 2.48 -10.28 -36.01
C ILE A 185 1.92 -11.61 -36.53
N GLU A 186 2.03 -11.88 -37.83
CA GLU A 186 1.54 -13.11 -38.43
C GLU A 186 2.41 -14.31 -38.03
N SER A 187 3.73 -14.15 -38.00
CA SER A 187 4.66 -15.17 -37.50
C SER A 187 4.38 -15.52 -36.05
N VAL A 188 4.15 -14.51 -35.20
CA VAL A 188 3.75 -14.68 -33.79
C VAL A 188 2.43 -15.43 -33.68
N LYS A 189 1.42 -15.13 -34.51
CA LYS A 189 0.15 -15.88 -34.52
C LYS A 189 0.33 -17.35 -34.88
N ILE A 190 1.15 -17.63 -35.90
CA ILE A 190 1.40 -18.99 -36.39
C ILE A 190 2.13 -19.80 -35.31
N VAL A 191 3.19 -19.25 -34.72
CA VAL A 191 4.03 -19.97 -33.74
C VAL A 191 3.33 -20.14 -32.39
N ILE A 192 2.57 -19.14 -31.93
CA ILE A 192 1.77 -19.23 -30.68
C ILE A 192 0.46 -20.02 -30.94
N GLY A 193 0.52 -21.10 -31.73
CA GLY A 193 -0.60 -22.00 -32.01
C GLY A 193 -1.27 -22.57 -30.75
N ASN A 194 -2.40 -23.26 -30.94
CA ASN A 194 -3.39 -23.55 -29.89
C ASN A 194 -2.83 -24.11 -28.55
N ASP A 195 -1.89 -25.06 -28.58
CA ASP A 195 -1.39 -25.65 -27.33
C ASP A 195 -0.40 -24.74 -26.58
N CYS A 196 0.48 -24.03 -27.30
CA CYS A 196 1.38 -23.02 -26.72
C CYS A 196 0.60 -21.80 -26.22
N LYS A 197 -0.50 -21.45 -26.91
CA LYS A 197 -1.39 -20.34 -26.56
C LYS A 197 -1.94 -20.46 -25.16
N ILE A 198 -2.39 -21.65 -24.74
CA ILE A 198 -3.03 -21.85 -23.42
C ILE A 198 -2.04 -21.55 -22.29
N LEU A 199 -0.84 -22.13 -22.36
CA LEU A 199 0.20 -21.96 -21.34
C LEU A 199 0.72 -20.52 -21.27
N LEU A 200 1.06 -19.94 -22.42
CA LEU A 200 1.49 -18.55 -22.51
C LEU A 200 0.39 -17.60 -22.02
N SER A 201 -0.88 -17.86 -22.34
CA SER A 201 -2.00 -17.06 -21.85
C SER A 201 -2.13 -17.12 -20.32
N GLN A 202 -1.96 -18.29 -19.71
CA GLN A 202 -1.98 -18.41 -18.24
C GLN A 202 -0.82 -17.63 -17.61
N TYR A 203 0.38 -17.75 -18.17
CA TYR A 203 1.56 -17.04 -17.71
C TYR A 203 1.41 -15.52 -17.80
N PHE A 204 1.05 -14.98 -18.97
CA PHE A 204 0.90 -13.55 -19.16
C PHE A 204 -0.30 -12.97 -18.41
N ARG A 205 -1.37 -13.74 -18.24
CA ARG A 205 -2.48 -13.33 -17.38
C ARG A 205 -2.04 -13.22 -15.92
N ASN A 206 -1.23 -14.15 -15.43
CA ASN A 206 -0.67 -14.07 -14.09
C ASN A 206 0.28 -12.86 -13.94
N MET A 207 1.15 -12.61 -14.92
CA MET A 207 2.00 -11.41 -14.97
C MET A 207 1.16 -10.12 -14.94
N TYR A 208 0.10 -10.06 -15.74
CA TYR A 208 -0.84 -8.94 -15.74
C TYR A 208 -1.47 -8.72 -14.37
N GLN A 209 -1.90 -9.79 -13.67
CA GLN A 209 -2.47 -9.64 -12.32
C GLN A 209 -1.44 -9.13 -11.31
N ILE A 210 -0.18 -9.56 -11.40
CA ILE A 210 0.91 -9.06 -10.56
C ILE A 210 1.11 -7.56 -10.78
N LEU A 211 1.25 -7.14 -12.04
CA LEU A 211 1.45 -5.73 -12.39
C LEU A 211 0.24 -4.87 -12.00
N LYS A 212 -0.97 -5.38 -12.20
CA LYS A 212 -2.21 -4.73 -11.78
C LYS A 212 -2.31 -4.62 -10.26
N LEU A 213 -1.88 -5.64 -9.51
CA LEU A 213 -1.83 -5.61 -8.04
C LEU A 213 -0.88 -4.51 -7.56
N ILE A 214 0.35 -4.48 -8.10
CA ILE A 214 1.35 -3.45 -7.79
C ILE A 214 0.81 -2.05 -8.13
N ASP A 215 0.20 -1.88 -9.31
CA ASP A 215 -0.32 -0.58 -9.74
C ASP A 215 -1.53 -0.11 -8.94
N ASN A 216 -2.32 -1.04 -8.38
CA ASN A 216 -3.48 -0.70 -7.58
C ASN A 216 -3.18 -0.49 -6.11
N PHE A 217 -2.05 -0.98 -5.61
CA PHE A 217 -1.65 -0.80 -4.23
C PHE A 217 -1.58 0.69 -3.87
N LYS A 218 -2.34 1.07 -2.83
CA LYS A 218 -2.36 2.43 -2.31
C LYS A 218 -1.18 2.57 -1.36
N LEU A 219 -0.29 3.50 -1.69
CA LEU A 219 0.83 3.85 -0.82
C LEU A 219 0.38 5.02 0.04
N GLU A 220 0.30 4.81 1.35
CA GLU A 220 0.08 5.90 2.29
C GLU A 220 1.35 6.74 2.39
N VAL A 221 1.41 7.82 1.61
CA VAL A 221 2.42 8.86 1.79
C VAL A 221 1.80 9.90 2.72
N HIS A 222 2.06 9.75 4.02
CA HIS A 222 1.67 10.73 5.04
C HIS A 222 2.55 11.98 4.89
N GLU A 223 2.08 12.99 4.16
CA GLU A 223 2.57 14.37 4.28
C GLU A 223 1.55 15.15 5.13
N GLU A 224 1.95 15.51 6.36
CA GLU A 224 1.19 16.45 7.20
C GLU A 224 1.11 17.80 6.45
N GLY A 225 -0.10 18.17 6.00
CA GLY A 225 -0.36 19.47 5.37
C GLY A 225 -0.78 19.46 3.90
N SER A 226 -0.99 18.31 3.26
CA SER A 226 -1.53 18.30 1.89
C SER A 226 -3.01 18.69 1.89
N GLU A 227 -3.33 19.81 1.24
CA GLU A 227 -4.70 20.20 0.90
C GLU A 227 -5.44 19.09 0.14
N LYS A 228 -6.75 19.01 0.40
CA LYS A 228 -7.65 17.99 -0.13
C LYS A 228 -7.57 17.92 -1.66
N GLY A 229 -7.08 16.79 -2.16
CA GLY A 229 -7.46 16.23 -3.47
C GLY A 229 -6.41 16.23 -4.57
N LYS A 230 -5.29 16.95 -4.46
CA LYS A 230 -4.21 16.90 -5.48
C LYS A 230 -2.89 16.46 -4.86
N LYS A 231 -2.39 15.30 -5.31
CA LYS A 231 -1.07 14.79 -4.92
C LYS A 231 0.03 15.75 -5.36
N SER A 232 0.99 16.03 -4.48
CA SER A 232 2.14 16.84 -4.82
C SER A 232 2.98 16.17 -5.91
N LYS A 233 3.72 16.95 -6.70
CA LYS A 233 4.64 16.42 -7.73
C LYS A 233 5.61 15.39 -7.14
N ARG A 234 6.12 15.68 -5.94
CA ARG A 234 6.99 14.81 -5.15
C ARG A 234 6.29 13.50 -4.77
N GLN A 235 5.05 13.57 -4.27
CA GLN A 235 4.28 12.40 -3.89
C GLN A 235 4.04 11.45 -5.06
N LEU A 236 3.66 11.98 -6.23
CA LEU A 236 3.49 11.16 -7.45
C LEU A 236 4.77 10.44 -7.86
N ARG A 237 5.89 11.16 -7.80
CA ARG A 237 7.21 10.61 -8.11
C ARG A 237 7.58 9.49 -7.14
N MET A 238 7.39 9.69 -5.84
CA MET A 238 7.66 8.69 -4.81
C MET A 238 6.78 7.44 -4.99
N GLU A 239 5.49 7.60 -5.21
CA GLU A 239 4.56 6.48 -5.42
C GLU A 239 4.93 5.66 -6.67
N TYR A 240 5.22 6.36 -7.77
CA TYR A 240 5.62 5.71 -9.02
C TYR A 240 6.89 4.88 -8.82
N PHE A 241 7.93 5.44 -8.19
CA PHE A 241 9.18 4.72 -8.00
C PHE A 241 9.09 3.54 -7.03
N GLN A 242 8.27 3.65 -5.97
CA GLN A 242 8.00 2.52 -5.08
C GLN A 242 7.30 1.37 -5.82
N ARG A 243 6.32 1.66 -6.67
CA ARG A 243 5.68 0.64 -7.51
C ARG A 243 6.67 0.01 -8.49
N ARG A 244 7.49 0.85 -9.13
CA ARG A 244 8.53 0.40 -10.05
C ARG A 244 9.56 -0.50 -9.36
N GLN A 245 9.87 -0.28 -8.09
CA GLN A 245 10.74 -1.19 -7.32
C GLN A 245 10.16 -2.60 -7.26
N TYR A 246 8.86 -2.76 -6.97
CA TYR A 246 8.22 -4.09 -7.01
C TYR A 246 8.21 -4.69 -8.43
N CYS A 247 7.94 -3.88 -9.46
CA CYS A 247 8.02 -4.35 -10.85
C CYS A 247 9.43 -4.78 -11.23
N ASN A 248 10.48 -4.17 -10.67
CA ASN A 248 11.86 -4.58 -10.87
C ASN A 248 12.17 -5.95 -10.23
N ILE A 249 11.55 -6.28 -9.11
CA ILE A 249 11.66 -7.63 -8.52
C ILE A 249 11.08 -8.67 -9.47
N LEU A 250 9.88 -8.43 -10.02
CA LEU A 250 9.30 -9.29 -11.05
C LEU A 250 10.24 -9.39 -12.27
N ARG A 251 10.70 -8.25 -12.79
CA ARG A 251 11.57 -8.18 -13.97
C ARG A 251 12.88 -8.94 -13.80
N ALA A 252 13.44 -8.99 -12.59
CA ALA A 252 14.65 -9.75 -12.30
C ALA A 252 14.47 -11.28 -12.41
N GLN A 253 13.22 -11.77 -12.42
CA GLN A 253 12.91 -13.19 -12.60
C GLN A 253 12.70 -13.59 -14.07
N ILE A 254 12.59 -12.61 -14.97
CA ILE A 254 12.28 -12.80 -16.39
C ILE A 254 13.59 -13.01 -17.16
N SER A 255 13.72 -14.13 -17.87
CA SER A 255 14.85 -14.39 -18.76
C SER A 255 14.79 -13.56 -20.05
N ASP A 256 15.89 -13.53 -20.81
CA ASP A 256 15.94 -12.80 -22.08
C ASP A 256 14.93 -13.33 -23.12
N ASP A 257 14.78 -14.65 -23.24
CA ASP A 257 13.79 -15.25 -24.14
C ASP A 257 12.36 -14.99 -23.67
N GLU A 258 12.08 -15.06 -22.36
CA GLU A 258 10.79 -14.63 -21.81
C GLU A 258 10.47 -13.17 -22.13
N LEU A 259 11.48 -12.30 -22.09
CA LEU A 259 11.32 -10.88 -22.38
C LEU A 259 10.94 -10.65 -23.86
N LYS A 260 11.52 -11.42 -24.79
CA LYS A 260 11.15 -11.41 -26.22
C LYS A 260 9.74 -11.96 -26.44
N VAL A 261 9.37 -13.05 -25.76
CA VAL A 261 8.00 -13.59 -25.85
C VAL A 261 6.97 -12.64 -25.23
N LEU A 262 7.31 -11.93 -24.15
CA LEU A 262 6.51 -10.84 -23.60
C LEU A 262 6.31 -9.73 -24.63
N TYR A 263 7.39 -9.35 -25.32
CA TYR A 263 7.32 -8.37 -26.40
C TYR A 263 6.35 -8.83 -27.50
N PHE A 264 6.44 -10.08 -27.95
CA PHE A 264 5.50 -10.63 -28.94
C PHE A 264 4.07 -10.66 -28.43
N ASN A 265 3.87 -11.04 -27.16
CA ASN A 265 2.55 -11.12 -26.56
C ASN A 265 1.84 -9.76 -26.57
N CYS A 266 2.53 -8.65 -26.26
CA CYS A 266 1.86 -7.35 -26.27
C CYS A 266 1.62 -6.77 -27.67
N LEU A 267 2.18 -7.36 -28.73
CA LEU A 267 1.77 -7.05 -30.12
C LEU A 267 0.42 -7.68 -30.47
N MET A 268 0.02 -8.73 -29.76
CA MET A 268 -1.26 -9.39 -29.95
C MET A 268 -2.39 -8.58 -29.32
N ARG A 269 -3.58 -8.62 -29.93
CA ARG A 269 -4.78 -7.93 -29.44
C ARG A 269 -5.10 -8.24 -27.97
N ASP A 270 -4.92 -9.49 -27.56
CA ASP A 270 -5.19 -9.95 -26.19
C ASP A 270 -4.15 -9.44 -25.17
N GLY A 271 -2.97 -9.02 -25.63
CA GLY A 271 -1.87 -8.53 -24.80
C GLY A 271 -1.86 -7.01 -24.58
N HIS A 272 -2.80 -6.26 -25.18
CA HIS A 272 -2.81 -4.79 -25.10
C HIS A 272 -2.86 -4.26 -23.66
N GLY A 273 -3.61 -4.93 -22.77
CA GLY A 273 -3.67 -4.56 -21.35
C GLY A 273 -2.34 -4.74 -20.62
N LEU A 274 -1.52 -5.70 -21.05
CA LEU A 274 -0.19 -5.94 -20.51
C LEU A 274 0.82 -4.91 -21.05
N LYS A 275 0.69 -4.52 -22.33
CA LYS A 275 1.52 -3.49 -22.98
C LYS A 275 1.63 -2.21 -22.14
N TYR A 276 0.50 -1.72 -21.63
CA TYR A 276 0.46 -0.54 -20.77
C TYR A 276 1.42 -0.65 -19.58
N TYR A 277 1.41 -1.79 -18.87
CA TYR A 277 2.29 -1.97 -17.71
C TYR A 277 3.75 -2.18 -18.11
N VAL A 278 3.99 -2.85 -19.24
CA VAL A 278 5.33 -3.02 -19.83
C VAL A 278 5.98 -1.67 -20.11
N GLU A 279 5.25 -0.75 -20.74
CA GLU A 279 5.70 0.60 -21.06
C GLU A 279 5.82 1.50 -19.83
N LYS A 280 4.84 1.41 -18.92
CA LYS A 280 4.80 2.21 -17.69
C LYS A 280 5.94 1.89 -16.73
N TYR A 281 6.32 0.62 -16.61
CA TYR A 281 7.29 0.16 -15.61
C TYR A 281 8.65 -0.23 -16.20
N SER A 282 8.88 0.07 -17.48
CA SER A 282 10.13 -0.20 -18.17
C SER A 282 10.53 -1.68 -18.15
N LEU A 283 9.58 -2.58 -18.41
CA LEU A 283 9.86 -4.01 -18.31
C LEU A 283 10.88 -4.49 -19.35
N LEU A 284 10.97 -3.83 -20.51
CA LEU A 284 11.88 -4.16 -21.60
C LEU A 284 13.27 -3.52 -21.46
N LYS A 285 13.61 -2.92 -20.31
CA LYS A 285 14.89 -2.21 -20.09
C LYS A 285 16.13 -3.00 -20.53
N HIS A 286 16.17 -4.30 -20.28
CA HIS A 286 17.34 -5.14 -20.58
C HIS A 286 17.24 -5.90 -21.90
N MET A 287 16.23 -5.59 -22.72
CA MET A 287 16.13 -6.16 -24.05
C MET A 287 17.33 -5.71 -24.89
N ASP A 288 17.98 -6.67 -25.54
CA ASP A 288 19.07 -6.37 -26.47
C ASP A 288 18.53 -5.63 -27.70
N LYS A 289 18.62 -4.30 -27.66
CA LYS A 289 18.24 -3.45 -28.79
C LYS A 289 19.16 -3.64 -29.99
N GLY A 290 20.42 -4.03 -29.76
CA GLY A 290 21.46 -4.15 -30.78
C GLY A 290 21.32 -5.40 -31.63
N GLY A 291 20.89 -6.52 -31.04
CA GLY A 291 20.62 -7.76 -31.77
C GLY A 291 19.16 -7.88 -32.21
N PHE A 292 18.25 -7.96 -31.26
CA PHE A 292 16.84 -8.32 -31.52
C PHE A 292 16.05 -7.21 -32.23
N LEU A 293 16.26 -5.95 -31.85
CA LEU A 293 15.48 -4.82 -32.39
C LEU A 293 16.14 -4.09 -33.58
N GLN A 294 17.42 -4.34 -33.88
CA GLN A 294 18.07 -3.78 -35.08
C GLN A 294 17.56 -4.40 -36.38
N VAL A 295 16.92 -5.57 -36.31
CA VAL A 295 16.36 -6.27 -37.48
C VAL A 295 15.42 -5.35 -38.26
N SER A 296 14.69 -4.46 -37.58
CA SER A 296 13.76 -3.53 -38.19
C SER A 296 13.48 -2.32 -37.28
N TRP A 297 13.57 -1.09 -37.81
CA TRP A 297 13.23 0.12 -37.05
C TRP A 297 11.75 0.11 -36.64
N GLU A 298 10.89 -0.55 -37.43
CA GLU A 298 9.48 -0.74 -37.14
C GLU A 298 9.28 -1.53 -35.84
N TRP A 299 10.13 -2.51 -35.54
CA TRP A 299 10.08 -3.27 -34.28
C TRP A 299 10.39 -2.35 -33.10
N SER A 300 11.47 -1.57 -33.21
CA SER A 300 11.83 -0.58 -32.19
C SER A 300 10.72 0.45 -31.94
N ALA A 301 9.94 0.80 -32.95
CA ALA A 301 8.85 1.77 -32.86
C ALA A 301 7.55 1.22 -32.22
N THR A 302 7.44 -0.08 -31.98
CA THR A 302 6.21 -0.69 -31.45
C THR A 302 5.91 -0.33 -30.00
N TYR A 303 6.90 0.08 -29.21
CA TYR A 303 6.74 0.44 -27.79
C TYR A 303 7.21 1.87 -27.53
N MET A 304 6.59 2.51 -26.54
CA MET A 304 7.08 3.78 -26.00
C MET A 304 8.52 3.65 -25.47
N GLU A 305 9.30 4.71 -25.60
CA GLU A 305 10.68 4.77 -25.07
C GLU A 305 10.76 4.44 -23.57
N THR A 306 9.69 4.74 -22.81
CA THR A 306 9.57 4.42 -21.39
C THR A 306 9.63 2.93 -21.08
N ALA A 307 9.28 2.06 -22.04
CA ALA A 307 9.41 0.60 -21.92
C ALA A 307 10.87 0.16 -21.71
N TYR A 308 11.81 0.97 -22.19
CA TYR A 308 13.25 0.69 -22.15
C TYR A 308 14.03 1.62 -21.22
N SER A 309 13.38 2.65 -20.68
CA SER A 309 14.04 3.76 -19.99
C SER A 309 14.57 3.41 -18.60
N ASP A 310 15.60 4.13 -18.18
CA ASP A 310 16.16 4.05 -16.83
C ASP A 310 15.46 4.96 -15.81
N TYR A 311 15.77 4.83 -14.51
CA TYR A 311 15.16 5.67 -13.46
C TYR A 311 15.25 7.18 -13.73
N GLU A 312 16.40 7.62 -14.22
CA GLU A 312 16.72 9.03 -14.43
C GLU A 312 16.06 9.59 -15.70
N GLN A 313 15.64 8.72 -16.61
CA GLN A 313 15.07 9.07 -17.91
C GLN A 313 13.55 9.29 -17.85
N ILE A 314 12.91 8.94 -16.73
CA ILE A 314 11.46 9.07 -16.57
C ILE A 314 11.12 10.45 -16.01
N SER A 315 10.54 11.27 -16.87
CA SER A 315 10.12 12.64 -16.56
C SER A 315 8.87 12.69 -15.69
N ASP A 316 8.72 13.78 -14.93
CA ASP A 316 7.51 14.02 -14.15
C ASP A 316 6.26 14.20 -15.01
N PHE A 317 6.43 14.61 -16.27
CA PHE A 317 5.35 14.67 -17.25
C PHE A 317 4.83 13.26 -17.57
N GLN A 318 5.72 12.31 -17.88
CA GLN A 318 5.35 10.90 -18.12
C GLN A 318 4.67 10.29 -16.89
N ILE A 319 5.17 10.55 -15.68
CA ILE A 319 4.55 10.07 -14.43
C ILE A 319 3.11 10.58 -14.29
N ARG A 320 2.86 11.86 -14.62
CA ARG A 320 1.50 12.43 -14.61
C ARG A 320 0.60 11.80 -15.67
N GLU A 321 1.11 11.56 -16.88
CA GLU A 321 0.33 10.91 -17.94
C GLU A 321 -0.06 9.48 -17.54
N PHE A 322 0.85 8.71 -16.94
CA PHE A 322 0.53 7.38 -16.41
C PHE A 322 -0.55 7.41 -15.32
N GLN A 323 -0.60 8.48 -14.52
CA GLN A 323 -1.63 8.65 -13.50
C GLN A 323 -2.99 9.03 -14.11
N LYS A 324 -3.01 9.91 -15.12
CA LYS A 324 -4.25 10.26 -15.83
C LYS A 324 -4.86 9.04 -16.51
N ALA A 325 -4.03 8.26 -17.20
CA ALA A 325 -4.44 7.03 -17.87
C ALA A 325 -5.07 6.00 -16.89
N ARG A 326 -4.67 6.02 -15.61
CA ARG A 326 -5.29 5.20 -14.56
C ARG A 326 -6.69 5.68 -14.15
N SER A 327 -6.97 6.99 -14.24
CA SER A 327 -8.22 7.61 -13.80
C SER A 327 -9.34 7.58 -14.85
N SER A 328 -8.98 7.69 -16.12
CA SER A 328 -9.88 7.43 -17.24
C SER A 328 -9.97 5.93 -17.43
N SER A 329 -11.15 5.32 -17.29
CA SER A 329 -11.39 3.89 -17.56
C SER A 329 -11.29 3.54 -19.06
N ASN A 330 -10.33 4.13 -19.78
CA ASN A 330 -10.13 3.98 -21.20
C ASN A 330 -8.75 3.38 -21.43
N PHE A 331 -8.66 2.07 -21.23
CA PHE A 331 -7.56 1.26 -21.78
C PHE A 331 -7.55 1.28 -23.33
N THR A 332 -8.55 1.90 -23.98
CA THR A 332 -8.84 1.81 -25.41
C THR A 332 -8.48 3.05 -26.22
N HIS A 333 -8.21 4.22 -25.61
CA HIS A 333 -8.11 5.49 -26.36
C HIS A 333 -6.72 6.11 -26.49
N MET A 334 -5.66 5.46 -25.99
CA MET A 334 -4.31 6.06 -26.02
C MET A 334 -3.42 5.64 -27.19
N PHE A 335 -3.86 4.69 -28.04
CA PHE A 335 -3.09 4.27 -29.20
C PHE A 335 -4.00 4.09 -30.42
N PRO A 336 -3.77 4.83 -31.52
CA PRO A 336 -4.52 4.61 -32.75
C PRO A 336 -4.27 3.17 -33.22
N HIS A 337 -5.33 2.51 -33.65
CA HIS A 337 -5.23 1.27 -34.41
C HIS A 337 -4.37 1.56 -35.64
N HIS A 338 -3.18 0.96 -35.70
CA HIS A 338 -2.42 0.82 -36.93
C HIS A 338 -2.82 -0.51 -37.58
#